data_AF-A0A348W785-F1
#
_entry.id   AF-A0A348W785-F1
#
_cell.length_a   1.000
_cell.length_b   1.000
_cell.length_c   1.000
_cell.angle_alpha   90.00
_cell.angle_beta   90.00
_cell.angle_gamma   90.00
#
_symmetry.space_group_name_H-M   'P 1'
#
loop_
_entity.id
_entity.type
_entity.pdbx_description
1 polymer ?
#
loop_
_entity_poly.entity_id
_entity_poly.type
_entity_poly.pdbx_seq_one_letter_code
_entity_poly.pdbx_strand_id
1 'polypeptide(L)'
;MKYVAYDRLLHPARASGGWARFCIGLLVFVVLGLVLNTSLAVGMADGLSRLGLLPRGVNEFAEGRSPLTLILLLLTFLGYIFALMAVLWLFHRRSSLLDLIGSLPVALRQGGRVFFYSALLFALVSLVPSDPDYPLQSNIPLGSWLVLLTPLLIGLFVQVSAEELVFRGYFQSQL
;
A
#
# COMPACT_ATOMS: atom_id res chain seq x y z
N MET A 1 -17.38 18.76 -12.64
CA MET A 1 -17.89 17.42 -13.03
C MET A 1 -18.39 16.70 -11.77
N LYS A 2 -19.68 16.33 -11.68
CA LYS A 2 -20.18 15.51 -10.56
C LYS A 2 -19.94 14.03 -10.89
N TYR A 3 -18.95 13.41 -10.24
CA TYR A 3 -18.66 12.00 -10.44
C TYR A 3 -19.58 11.14 -9.55
N VAL A 4 -20.73 10.75 -10.11
CA VAL A 4 -21.83 10.08 -9.40
C VAL A 4 -21.41 8.81 -8.67
N ALA A 5 -20.41 8.08 -9.19
CA ALA A 5 -19.91 6.87 -8.54
C ALA A 5 -19.20 7.14 -7.20
N TYR A 6 -18.52 8.29 -7.07
CA TYR A 6 -17.79 8.67 -5.85
C TYR A 6 -18.70 9.31 -4.80
N ASP A 7 -19.85 9.84 -5.19
CA ASP A 7 -20.83 10.44 -4.27
C ASP A 7 -21.34 9.44 -3.22
N ARG A 8 -21.34 8.13 -3.57
CA ARG A 8 -21.68 7.04 -2.63
C ARG A 8 -20.63 6.87 -1.51
N LEU A 9 -19.36 7.14 -1.79
CA LEU A 9 -18.27 7.08 -0.81
C LEU A 9 -18.23 8.34 0.07
N LEU A 10 -18.78 9.45 -0.43
CA LEU A 10 -18.90 10.70 0.31
C LEU A 10 -20.04 10.69 1.34
N HIS A 11 -21.10 9.91 1.13
CA HIS A 11 -22.27 9.91 2.00
C HIS A 11 -21.95 9.62 3.48
N PRO A 12 -21.14 8.59 3.81
CA PRO A 12 -20.69 8.35 5.19
C PRO A 12 -19.65 9.38 5.68
N ALA A 13 -18.98 10.10 4.77
CA ALA A 13 -17.95 11.08 5.12
C ALA A 13 -18.57 12.40 5.57
N ARG A 14 -19.66 12.80 4.91
CA ARG A 14 -20.42 14.01 5.26
C ARG A 14 -20.98 13.97 6.69
N ALA A 15 -21.32 12.79 7.22
CA ALA A 15 -21.85 12.64 8.57
C ALA A 15 -20.81 12.87 9.69
N SER A 16 -19.52 12.64 9.42
CA SER A 16 -18.41 12.92 10.35
C SER A 16 -17.57 14.13 9.94
N GLY A 17 -17.96 14.81 8.85
CA GLY A 17 -17.23 15.89 8.21
C GLY A 17 -17.02 17.09 9.14
N GLY A 18 -15.78 17.56 9.20
CA GLY A 18 -15.39 18.74 9.94
C GLY A 18 -13.89 18.94 9.90
N TRP A 19 -13.43 20.12 9.47
CA TRP A 19 -12.01 20.41 9.25
C TRP A 19 -11.13 20.11 10.47
N ALA A 20 -11.62 20.41 11.68
CA ALA A 20 -10.90 20.12 12.92
C ALA A 20 -10.72 18.61 13.16
N ARG A 21 -11.77 17.79 12.93
CA ARG A 21 -11.69 16.33 13.08
C ARG A 21 -10.76 15.72 12.03
N PHE A 22 -10.79 16.25 10.81
CA PHE A 22 -9.86 15.86 9.77
C PHE A 22 -8.42 16.19 10.13
N CYS A 23 -8.11 17.42 10.56
CA CYS A 23 -6.74 17.80 10.95
C CYS A 23 -6.21 16.98 12.13
N ILE A 24 -7.04 16.72 13.14
CA ILE A 24 -6.66 15.90 14.29
C ILE A 24 -6.48 14.44 13.85
N GLY A 25 -7.41 13.89 13.07
CA GLY A 25 -7.32 12.54 12.53
C GLY A 25 -6.08 12.34 11.67
N LEU A 26 -5.74 13.32 10.82
CA LEU A 26 -4.52 13.35 10.02
C LEU A 26 -3.27 13.37 10.89
N LEU A 27 -3.21 14.23 11.91
CA LEU A 27 -2.08 14.31 12.84
C LEU A 27 -1.88 12.96 13.55
N VAL A 28 -2.96 12.39 14.09
CA VAL A 28 -2.91 11.08 14.76
C VAL A 28 -2.52 9.99 13.79
N PHE A 29 -3.03 9.99 12.56
CA PHE A 29 -2.65 9.03 11.52
C PHE A 29 -1.15 9.09 11.23
N VAL A 30 -0.58 10.28 11.03
CA VAL A 30 0.84 10.45 10.73
C VAL A 30 1.69 9.96 11.89
N VAL A 31 1.40 10.40 13.12
CA VAL A 31 2.19 10.02 14.29
C VAL A 31 2.08 8.53 14.58
N LEU A 32 0.86 7.99 14.66
CA LEU A 32 0.63 6.58 14.94
C LEU A 32 1.14 5.69 13.80
N GLY A 33 0.95 6.12 12.55
CA GLY A 33 1.42 5.43 11.36
C GLY A 33 2.94 5.29 11.35
N LEU A 34 3.65 6.38 11.61
CA LEU A 34 5.12 6.35 11.75
C LEU A 34 5.54 5.43 12.89
N VAL A 35 4.95 5.57 14.09
CA VAL A 35 5.30 4.72 15.25
C VAL A 35 5.09 3.25 14.93
N LEU A 36 3.92 2.87 14.39
CA LEU A 36 3.61 1.47 14.06
C LEU A 36 4.50 0.95 12.94
N ASN A 37 4.72 1.73 11.89
CA ASN A 37 5.61 1.38 10.78
C ASN A 37 7.05 1.12 11.29
N THR A 38 7.61 2.04 12.08
CA THR A 38 8.96 1.88 12.64
C THR A 38 9.05 0.75 13.65
N SER A 39 8.02 0.56 14.48
CA SER A 39 7.98 -0.53 15.47
C SER A 39 7.94 -1.89 14.79
N LEU A 40 7.14 -2.02 13.72
CA LEU A 40 7.10 -3.22 12.88
C LEU A 40 8.45 -3.47 12.21
N ALA A 41 9.08 -2.44 11.64
CA ALA A 41 10.39 -2.56 11.00
C ALA A 41 11.47 -3.04 12.00
N VAL A 42 11.57 -2.39 13.16
CA VAL A 42 12.53 -2.75 14.22
C VAL A 42 12.24 -4.14 14.77
N GLY A 43 10.97 -4.47 15.03
CA GLY A 43 10.58 -5.78 15.55
C GLY A 43 10.89 -6.92 14.58
N MET A 44 10.62 -6.73 13.29
CA MET A 44 10.99 -7.70 12.24
C MET A 44 12.51 -7.84 12.12
N ALA A 45 13.23 -6.72 12.09
CA ALA A 45 14.69 -6.74 11.97
C ALA A 45 15.37 -7.42 13.17
N ASP A 46 14.96 -7.10 14.41
CA ASP A 46 15.46 -7.75 15.63
C ASP A 46 15.12 -9.24 15.66
N GLY A 47 13.86 -9.59 15.34
CA GLY A 47 13.41 -10.98 15.28
C GLY A 47 14.23 -11.81 14.30
N LEU A 48 14.47 -11.31 13.09
CA LEU A 48 15.29 -12.01 12.08
C LEU A 48 16.78 -11.99 12.41
N SER A 49 17.29 -10.92 13.03
CA SER A 49 18.69 -10.87 13.50
C SER A 49 18.97 -11.94 14.54
N ARG A 50 18.03 -12.20 15.46
CA ARG A 50 18.14 -13.28 16.46
C ARG A 50 18.13 -14.68 15.84
N LEU A 51 17.51 -14.83 14.66
CA LEU A 51 17.52 -16.06 13.87
C LEU A 51 18.76 -16.17 12.95
N GLY A 52 19.66 -15.19 12.95
CA GLY A 52 20.83 -15.14 12.07
C GLY A 52 20.52 -14.81 10.61
N LEU A 53 19.29 -14.40 10.29
CA LEU A 53 18.84 -14.11 8.92
C LEU A 53 19.15 -12.68 8.47
N LEU A 54 19.35 -11.76 9.43
CA LEU A 54 19.78 -10.37 9.18
C LEU A 54 20.94 -10.02 10.12
N PRO A 55 22.19 -10.39 9.79
CA PRO A 55 23.34 -10.19 10.68
C PRO A 55 23.61 -8.73 11.04
N ARG A 56 23.21 -7.78 10.17
CA ARG A 56 23.34 -6.33 10.43
C ARG A 56 22.03 -5.70 10.94
N GLY A 57 21.02 -6.52 11.26
CA GLY A 57 19.75 -6.12 11.85
C GLY A 57 19.06 -5.00 11.09
N VAL A 58 18.71 -3.92 11.80
CA VAL A 58 17.95 -2.78 11.29
C VAL A 58 18.67 -2.06 10.13
N ASN A 59 20.00 -2.04 10.11
CA ASN A 59 20.74 -1.34 9.05
C ASN A 59 20.56 -2.02 7.70
N GLU A 60 20.70 -3.35 7.66
CA GLU A 60 20.46 -4.13 6.43
C GLU A 60 18.99 -4.11 6.01
N PHE A 61 18.07 -4.11 6.99
CA PHE A 61 16.65 -3.90 6.73
C PHE A 61 16.38 -2.56 6.03
N ALA A 62 16.93 -1.47 6.55
CA ALA A 62 16.72 -0.11 6.05
C ALA A 62 17.33 0.12 4.66
N GLU A 63 18.38 -0.63 4.30
CA GLU A 63 18.98 -0.56 2.97
C GLU A 63 18.05 -1.09 1.87
N GLY A 64 17.20 -2.08 2.17
CA GLY A 64 16.24 -2.63 1.19
C GLY A 64 16.88 -3.26 -0.05
N ARG A 65 18.16 -3.66 0.03
CA ARG A 65 18.96 -4.11 -1.12
C ARG A 65 18.84 -5.60 -1.42
N SER A 66 18.24 -6.38 -0.54
CA SER A 66 17.97 -7.80 -0.76
C SER A 66 16.47 -8.05 -0.94
N PRO A 67 16.06 -9.09 -1.70
CA PRO A 67 14.65 -9.43 -1.87
C PRO A 67 13.91 -9.60 -0.54
N LEU A 68 14.56 -10.21 0.45
CA LEU A 68 14.01 -10.38 1.79
C LEU A 68 13.75 -9.02 2.45
N THR A 69 14.75 -8.14 2.50
CA THR A 69 14.61 -6.81 3.12
C THR A 69 13.56 -5.96 2.41
N LEU A 70 13.43 -6.08 1.08
CA LEU A 70 12.39 -5.41 0.30
C LEU A 70 10.98 -5.91 0.66
N ILE A 71 10.77 -7.23 0.75
CA ILE A 71 9.49 -7.81 1.17
C ILE A 71 9.11 -7.30 2.55
N LEU A 72 10.06 -7.32 3.49
CA LEU A 72 9.80 -6.86 4.85
C LEU A 72 9.49 -5.36 4.90
N LEU A 73 10.21 -4.55 4.10
CA LEU A 73 9.94 -3.11 3.96
C LEU A 73 8.51 -2.88 3.45
N LEU A 74 8.07 -3.60 2.42
CA LEU A 74 6.70 -3.51 1.91
C LEU A 74 5.66 -3.88 2.98
N LEU A 75 5.94 -4.90 3.80
CA LEU A 75 5.05 -5.33 4.89
C LEU A 75 4.95 -4.30 6.03
N THR A 76 5.92 -3.39 6.18
CA THR A 76 5.81 -2.30 7.19
C THR A 76 4.61 -1.37 6.94
N PHE A 77 4.06 -1.35 5.72
CA PHE A 77 2.86 -0.57 5.39
C PHE A 77 1.60 -1.08 6.12
N LEU A 78 1.62 -2.28 6.69
CA LEU A 78 0.59 -2.72 7.64
C LEU A 78 0.44 -1.75 8.81
N GLY A 79 1.53 -1.10 9.25
CA GLY A 79 1.50 -0.08 10.29
C GLY A 79 0.60 1.11 9.92
N TYR A 80 0.64 1.56 8.67
CA TYR A 80 -0.24 2.62 8.17
C TYR A 80 -1.69 2.15 8.07
N ILE A 81 -1.94 0.90 7.67
CA ILE A 81 -3.30 0.33 7.63
C ILE A 81 -3.89 0.30 9.05
N PHE A 82 -3.14 -0.19 10.04
CA PHE A 82 -3.59 -0.22 11.43
C PHE A 82 -3.79 1.17 12.03
N ALA A 83 -2.90 2.13 11.72
CA ALA A 83 -3.08 3.52 12.13
C ALA A 83 -4.36 4.12 11.53
N LEU A 84 -4.63 3.86 10.25
CA LEU A 84 -5.85 4.31 9.60
C LEU A 84 -7.09 3.69 10.25
N MET A 85 -7.09 2.39 10.53
CA MET A 85 -8.19 1.72 11.25
C MET A 85 -8.47 2.39 12.60
N ALA A 86 -7.42 2.69 13.37
CA ALA A 86 -7.56 3.38 14.65
C ALA A 86 -8.17 4.78 14.49
N VAL A 87 -7.73 5.56 13.50
CA VAL A 87 -8.27 6.90 13.24
C VAL A 87 -9.73 6.86 12.80
N LEU A 88 -10.09 5.94 11.90
CA LEU A 88 -11.47 5.75 11.45
C LEU A 88 -12.40 5.39 12.61
N TRP A 89 -11.94 4.52 13.50
CA TRP A 89 -12.70 4.09 14.66
C TRP A 89 -12.86 5.22 15.70
N LEU A 90 -11.76 5.88 16.07
CA LEU A 90 -11.73 6.92 17.11
C LEU A 90 -12.43 8.22 16.70
N PHE A 91 -12.17 8.71 15.49
CA PHE A 91 -12.57 10.06 15.08
C PHE A 91 -13.75 10.10 14.12
N HIS A 92 -13.99 9.02 13.36
CA HIS A 92 -14.99 8.99 12.31
C HIS A 92 -16.12 7.99 12.54
N ARG A 93 -16.10 7.23 13.66
CA ARG A 93 -17.08 6.20 14.02
C ARG A 93 -17.32 5.19 12.88
N ARG A 94 -16.27 4.90 12.11
CA ARG A 94 -16.30 3.89 11.04
C ARG A 94 -15.63 2.64 11.55
N SER A 95 -16.34 1.53 11.45
CA SER A 95 -15.89 0.25 12.01
C SER A 95 -15.13 -0.61 11.00
N SER A 96 -15.15 -0.26 9.70
CA SER A 96 -14.58 -1.09 8.64
C SER A 96 -13.80 -0.28 7.60
N LEU A 97 -12.68 -0.83 7.14
CA LEU A 97 -11.94 -0.34 5.97
C LEU A 97 -12.75 -0.49 4.68
N LEU A 98 -13.69 -1.44 4.63
CA LEU A 98 -14.55 -1.65 3.46
C LEU A 98 -15.42 -0.41 3.19
N ASP A 99 -15.70 0.41 4.20
CA ASP A 99 -16.46 1.65 4.03
C ASP A 99 -15.71 2.69 3.18
N LEU A 100 -14.37 2.58 3.07
CA LEU A 100 -13.54 3.43 2.22
C LEU A 100 -13.50 2.94 0.76
N ILE A 101 -13.67 1.63 0.55
CA ILE A 101 -13.66 1.00 -0.78
C ILE A 101 -15.08 1.00 -1.39
N GLY A 102 -16.10 0.89 -0.54
CA GLY A 102 -17.49 0.71 -0.94
C GLY A 102 -17.82 -0.76 -1.27
N SER A 103 -18.74 -0.98 -2.22
CA SER A 103 -19.17 -2.32 -2.58
C SER A 103 -18.07 -3.12 -3.28
N LEU A 104 -17.55 -4.15 -2.61
CA LEU A 104 -16.46 -5.00 -3.10
C LEU A 104 -16.71 -5.59 -4.50
N PRO A 105 -17.91 -6.09 -4.87
CA PRO A 105 -18.16 -6.59 -6.22
C PRO A 105 -17.96 -5.53 -7.31
N VAL A 106 -18.33 -4.27 -7.02
CA VAL A 106 -18.14 -3.16 -7.97
C VAL A 106 -16.66 -2.81 -8.06
N ALA A 107 -15.95 -2.76 -6.92
CA ALA A 107 -14.52 -2.49 -6.87
C ALA A 107 -13.74 -3.54 -7.66
N LEU A 108 -14.04 -4.84 -7.49
CA LEU A 108 -13.40 -5.92 -8.25
C LEU A 108 -13.72 -5.84 -9.75
N ARG A 109 -14.98 -5.54 -10.12
CA ARG A 109 -15.36 -5.40 -11.53
C ARG A 109 -14.66 -4.22 -12.20
N GLN A 110 -14.61 -3.06 -11.53
CA GLN A 110 -13.94 -1.87 -12.06
C GLN A 110 -12.42 -2.06 -12.07
N GLY A 111 -11.86 -2.60 -10.99
CA GLY A 111 -10.45 -2.96 -10.86
C GLY A 111 -10.02 -3.94 -11.94
N GLY A 112 -10.81 -4.98 -12.23
CA GLY A 112 -10.53 -5.94 -13.31
C GLY A 112 -10.52 -5.28 -14.69
N ARG A 113 -11.43 -4.33 -14.96
CA ARG A 113 -11.42 -3.56 -16.21
C ARG A 113 -10.17 -2.70 -16.34
N VAL A 114 -9.81 -1.97 -15.28
CA VAL A 114 -8.60 -1.14 -15.26
C VAL A 114 -7.36 -2.02 -15.42
N PHE A 115 -7.27 -3.13 -14.69
CA PHE A 115 -6.20 -4.10 -14.81
C PHE A 115 -6.06 -4.60 -16.26
N PHE A 116 -7.15 -4.98 -16.91
CA PHE A 116 -7.11 -5.45 -18.29
C PHE A 116 -6.56 -4.39 -19.25
N TYR A 117 -7.05 -3.15 -19.18
CA TYR A 117 -6.56 -2.08 -20.06
C TYR A 117 -5.12 -1.68 -19.74
N SER A 118 -4.72 -1.66 -18.47
CA SER A 118 -3.34 -1.40 -18.05
C SER A 118 -2.40 -2.52 -18.50
N ALA A 119 -2.81 -3.78 -18.40
CA ALA A 119 -2.03 -4.93 -18.87
C ALA A 119 -1.88 -4.91 -20.39
N LEU A 120 -2.95 -4.56 -21.11
CA LEU A 120 -2.90 -4.39 -22.57
C LEU A 120 -1.94 -3.26 -22.95
N LEU A 121 -2.05 -2.10 -22.29
CA LEU A 121 -1.14 -0.98 -22.52
C LEU A 121 0.32 -1.37 -22.23
N PHE A 122 0.57 -2.05 -21.11
CA PHE A 122 1.89 -2.54 -20.75
C PHE A 122 2.46 -3.51 -21.80
N ALA A 123 1.64 -4.42 -22.32
CA ALA A 123 2.03 -5.33 -23.39
C ALA A 123 2.38 -4.57 -24.68
N LEU A 124 1.60 -3.56 -25.04
CA LEU A 124 1.88 -2.72 -26.21
C LEU A 124 3.17 -1.90 -26.04
N VAL A 125 3.39 -1.32 -24.86
CA VAL A 125 4.61 -0.56 -24.55
C VAL A 125 5.85 -1.46 -24.55
N SER A 126 5.70 -2.73 -24.14
CA SER A 126 6.79 -3.71 -24.17
C SER A 126 7.23 -4.12 -25.59
N LEU A 127 6.44 -3.79 -26.62
CA LEU A 127 6.82 -3.95 -28.02
C LEU A 127 7.68 -2.80 -28.55
N VAL A 128 7.74 -1.68 -27.82
CA VAL A 128 8.62 -0.55 -28.17
C VAL A 128 10.07 -1.04 -28.05
N PRO A 129 10.89 -0.92 -29.11
CA PRO A 129 12.29 -1.33 -29.07
C PRO A 129 13.03 -0.66 -27.90
N SER A 130 13.85 -1.44 -27.19
CA SER A 130 14.75 -0.86 -26.19
C SER A 130 15.77 0.05 -26.87
N ASP A 131 16.16 1.10 -26.15
CA ASP A 131 17.21 2.01 -26.58
C ASP A 131 18.50 1.20 -26.85
N PRO A 132 19.09 1.29 -28.06
CA PRO A 132 20.34 0.60 -28.38
C PRO A 132 21.47 0.91 -27.40
N ASP A 133 21.46 2.10 -26.78
CA ASP A 133 22.46 2.52 -25.79
C ASP A 133 22.23 1.89 -24.41
N TYR A 134 21.06 1.27 -24.18
CA TYR A 134 20.67 0.61 -22.93
C TYR A 134 20.11 -0.79 -23.18
N PRO A 135 20.96 -1.76 -23.55
CA PRO A 135 20.51 -3.12 -23.86
C PRO A 135 19.89 -3.79 -22.64
N LEU A 136 18.78 -4.51 -22.86
CA LEU A 136 18.12 -5.31 -21.82
C LEU A 136 19.05 -6.44 -21.36
N GLN A 137 19.42 -6.43 -20.09
CA GLN A 137 20.24 -7.47 -19.48
C GLN A 137 19.41 -8.37 -18.58
N SER A 138 19.71 -9.67 -18.62
CA SER A 138 19.11 -10.62 -17.68
C SER A 138 19.60 -10.34 -16.27
N ASN A 139 18.68 -10.01 -15.36
CA ASN A 139 19.01 -9.67 -13.97
C ASN A 139 19.17 -10.93 -13.11
N ILE A 140 18.14 -11.79 -13.08
CA ILE A 140 18.12 -13.02 -12.28
C ILE A 140 17.53 -14.19 -13.07
N PRO A 141 17.88 -15.44 -12.73
CA PRO A 141 17.28 -16.62 -13.34
C PRO A 141 15.75 -16.63 -13.21
N LEU A 142 15.05 -17.08 -14.24
CA LEU A 142 13.58 -17.11 -14.27
C LEU A 142 12.97 -17.88 -13.09
N GLY A 143 13.59 -18.99 -12.66
CA GLY A 143 13.13 -19.76 -11.51
C GLY A 143 13.19 -18.96 -10.20
N SER A 144 14.30 -18.26 -9.95
CA SER A 144 14.44 -17.36 -8.79
C SER A 144 13.44 -16.21 -8.86
N TRP A 145 13.24 -15.65 -10.06
CA TRP A 145 12.24 -14.60 -10.28
C TRP A 145 10.82 -15.05 -9.93
N LEU A 146 10.40 -16.24 -10.39
CA LEU A 146 9.07 -16.79 -10.09
C LEU A 146 8.87 -17.06 -8.59
N VAL A 147 9.90 -17.54 -7.88
CA VAL A 147 9.83 -17.76 -6.43
C VAL A 147 9.68 -16.44 -5.67
N LEU A 148 10.38 -15.39 -6.10
CA LEU A 148 10.30 -14.06 -5.50
C LEU A 148 9.03 -13.31 -5.87
N LEU A 149 8.42 -13.64 -7.03
CA LEU A 149 7.24 -12.95 -7.55
C LEU A 149 6.08 -12.98 -6.55
N THR A 150 5.70 -14.16 -6.06
CA THR A 150 4.55 -14.32 -5.16
C THR A 150 4.66 -13.49 -3.87
N PRO A 151 5.73 -13.60 -3.05
CA PRO A 151 5.83 -12.80 -1.83
C PRO A 151 5.98 -11.29 -2.10
N LEU A 152 6.64 -10.89 -3.19
CA LEU A 152 6.71 -9.48 -3.59
C LEU A 152 5.35 -8.93 -4.00
N LEU A 153 4.55 -9.70 -4.74
CA LEU A 153 3.18 -9.30 -5.10
C LEU A 153 2.30 -9.13 -3.86
N ILE A 154 2.46 -9.97 -2.84
CA ILE A 154 1.75 -9.81 -1.56
C ILE A 154 2.19 -8.51 -0.87
N GLY A 155 3.51 -8.25 -0.79
CA GLY A 155 4.03 -7.01 -0.23
C GLY A 155 3.53 -5.77 -0.96
N LEU A 156 3.59 -5.78 -2.30
CA LEU A 156 3.08 -4.70 -3.15
C LEU A 156 1.58 -4.51 -2.96
N PHE A 157 0.81 -5.59 -2.87
CA PHE A 157 -0.63 -5.50 -2.60
C PHE A 157 -0.91 -4.80 -1.27
N VAL A 158 -0.16 -5.12 -0.22
CA VAL A 158 -0.27 -4.46 1.09
C VAL A 158 0.07 -2.96 0.98
N GLN A 159 1.20 -2.62 0.36
CA GLN A 159 1.65 -1.24 0.24
C GLN A 159 0.69 -0.39 -0.61
N VAL A 160 0.32 -0.87 -1.81
CA VAL A 160 -0.63 -0.18 -2.69
C VAL A 160 -1.99 -0.04 -2.01
N SER A 161 -2.45 -1.06 -1.29
CA SER A 161 -3.71 -0.97 -0.53
C SER A 161 -3.63 0.09 0.56
N ALA A 162 -2.51 0.19 1.29
CA ALA A 162 -2.31 1.23 2.29
C ALA A 162 -2.39 2.64 1.67
N GLU A 163 -1.70 2.86 0.55
CA GLU A 163 -1.71 4.15 -0.15
C GLU A 163 -3.10 4.50 -0.68
N GLU A 164 -3.76 3.57 -1.35
CA GLU A 164 -5.10 3.78 -1.91
C GLU A 164 -6.14 4.04 -0.81
N LEU A 165 -6.06 3.33 0.32
CA LEU A 165 -6.94 3.55 1.48
C LEU A 165 -6.70 4.93 2.13
N VAL A 166 -5.45 5.37 2.24
CA VAL A 166 -5.11 6.66 2.87
C VAL A 166 -5.45 7.82 1.95
N PHE A 167 -4.96 7.80 0.71
CA PHE A 167 -5.09 8.93 -0.21
C PHE A 167 -6.48 9.00 -0.83
N ARG A 168 -6.95 7.93 -1.49
CA ARG A 168 -8.24 7.95 -2.20
C ARG A 168 -9.42 7.64 -1.29
N GLY A 169 -9.19 6.78 -0.31
CA GLY A 169 -10.18 6.43 0.70
C GLY A 169 -10.37 7.58 1.68
N TYR A 170 -9.38 7.84 2.52
CA TYR A 170 -9.53 8.76 3.65
C TYR A 170 -9.40 10.24 3.25
N PHE A 171 -8.28 10.66 2.68
CA PHE A 171 -8.05 12.09 2.40
C PHE A 171 -9.05 12.65 1.38
N GLN A 172 -9.20 11.98 0.24
CA GLN A 172 -10.10 12.46 -0.81
C GLN A 172 -11.58 12.45 -0.38
N SER A 173 -11.99 11.57 0.56
CA SER A 173 -13.39 11.56 1.03
C SER A 173 -13.71 12.62 2.08
N GLN A 174 -12.69 13.19 2.72
CA GLN A 174 -12.84 14.19 3.79
C GLN A 174 -12.63 15.63 3.32
N LEU A 175 -12.09 15.83 2.12
CA LEU A 175 -11.97 17.13 1.42
C LEU A 175 -13.28 17.49 0.70
#